data_AF-A0A3R7N7Y3-F1
#
_entry.id   AF-A0A3R7N7Y3-F1
#
_cell.length_a   1.000
_cell.length_b   1.000
_cell.length_c   1.000
_cell.angle_alpha   90.00
_cell.angle_beta   90.00
_cell.angle_gamma   90.00
#
_symmetry.space_group_name_H-M   'P 1'
#
loop_
_entity.id
_entity.type
_entity.pdbx_description
1 polymer ?
#
loop_
_entity_poly.entity_id
_entity_poly.type
_entity_poly.pdbx_seq_one_letter_code
_entity_poly.pdbx_strand_id
1 'polypeptide(L)'
;MSDGAELSAYEAKRLRRIEENQHKLLSLNIPLIPRCVTRTGIRKNRDATAVIQPVRRSQRQRNLNSTAHEFDALESLAPLQPKNKRMKVEPPEPLALPVTRPTELLPAEHGKKQHLSSSQLEIDFEKFHSQCLGTQLLPMGKQTAMQGLCPPGYVVKFSKMSGVQPWKNAVALFVNVESDSPYDNVFRQKEVGGKSVVHFQWFGQNRWNDDSPMVLRLRKMQRGDERLRFGGASDREELDENNSGKEPLLLFLRHTQGPYIYCGQLGYLGYHPSSKPIEFRWQLLDVGALDWEEVRGLLAATDPSSKTDDV
;
A
#
# COMPACT_ATOMS: atom_id res chain seq x y z
N MET A 1 -9.86 48.27 29.09
CA MET A 1 -9.39 47.21 30.00
C MET A 1 -9.64 45.88 29.32
N SER A 2 -8.67 44.98 29.42
CA SER A 2 -8.29 43.98 28.42
C SER A 2 -9.19 42.75 28.35
N ASP A 3 -9.56 42.34 27.13
CA ASP A 3 -10.10 41.00 26.84
C ASP A 3 -8.93 40.00 26.77
N GLY A 4 -8.70 39.30 27.89
CA GLY A 4 -7.80 38.15 27.95
C GLY A 4 -8.53 36.91 27.48
N ALA A 5 -8.56 36.66 26.17
CA ALA A 5 -8.98 35.36 25.65
C ALA A 5 -7.94 34.31 26.05
N GLU A 6 -8.27 33.49 27.06
CA GLU A 6 -7.49 32.30 27.42
C GLU A 6 -7.38 31.39 26.18
N LEU A 7 -6.22 31.42 25.55
CA LEU A 7 -5.88 30.55 24.43
C LEU A 7 -6.02 29.09 24.90
N SER A 8 -6.80 28.30 24.16
CA SER A 8 -6.93 26.86 24.40
C SER A 8 -5.54 26.22 24.54
N ALA A 9 -5.37 25.25 25.45
CA ALA A 9 -4.09 24.56 25.67
C ALA A 9 -3.44 24.05 24.36
N TYR A 10 -4.25 23.78 23.34
CA TYR A 10 -3.81 23.47 21.98
C TYR A 10 -3.17 24.65 21.24
N GLU A 11 -3.76 25.85 21.29
CA GLU A 11 -3.25 27.05 20.64
C GLU A 11 -1.95 27.53 21.27
N ALA A 12 -1.85 27.47 22.60
CA ALA A 12 -0.60 27.76 23.32
C ALA A 12 0.53 26.81 22.89
N LYS A 13 0.24 25.51 22.78
CA LYS A 13 1.22 24.50 22.31
C LYS A 13 1.60 24.71 20.84
N ARG A 14 0.65 25.14 20.01
CA ARG A 14 0.89 25.45 18.59
C ARG A 14 1.80 26.67 18.44
N LEU A 15 1.57 27.74 19.19
CA LEU A 15 2.39 28.95 19.16
C LEU A 15 3.82 28.69 19.62
N ARG A 16 4.01 27.93 20.72
CA ARG A 16 5.35 27.51 21.18
C ARG A 16 6.13 26.77 20.10
N ARG A 17 5.50 25.83 19.40
CA ARG A 17 6.14 25.10 18.30
C ARG A 17 6.50 26.00 17.10
N ILE A 18 5.68 27.01 16.82
CA ILE A 18 5.97 27.98 15.75
C ILE A 18 7.22 28.78 16.11
N GLU A 19 7.31 29.25 17.35
CA GLU A 19 8.43 30.03 17.85
C GLU A 19 9.73 29.20 17.91
N GLU A 20 9.68 27.96 18.43
CA GLU A 20 10.81 27.03 18.44
C GLU A 20 11.33 26.75 17.01
N ASN A 21 10.43 26.56 16.06
CA ASN A 21 10.80 26.35 14.66
C ASN A 21 11.41 27.60 14.03
N GLN A 22 10.90 28.79 14.36
CA GLN A 22 11.49 30.06 13.91
C GLN A 22 12.90 30.24 14.47
N HIS A 23 13.11 29.96 15.75
CA HIS A 23 14.43 30.03 16.38
C HIS A 23 15.41 29.03 15.75
N LYS A 24 14.96 27.79 15.49
CA LYS A 24 15.77 26.80 14.77
C LYS A 24 16.13 27.26 13.36
N LEU A 25 15.17 27.80 12.61
CA LEU A 25 15.44 28.31 11.26
C LEU A 25 16.45 29.46 11.25
N LEU A 26 16.41 30.35 12.25
CA LEU A 26 17.41 31.41 12.42
C LEU A 26 18.79 30.82 12.78
N SER A 27 18.85 29.80 13.64
CA SER A 27 20.12 29.13 14.00
C SER A 27 20.78 28.40 12.84
N LEU A 28 20.03 28.06 11.79
CA LEU A 28 20.53 27.27 10.66
C LEU A 28 21.23 28.10 9.57
N ASN A 29 21.39 29.42 9.75
CA ASN A 29 22.09 30.33 8.79
C ASN A 29 21.74 30.07 7.32
N ILE A 30 20.48 29.73 7.05
CA ILE A 30 20.01 29.44 5.70
C ILE A 30 19.80 30.79 4.99
N PRO A 31 20.41 31.02 3.81
CA PRO A 31 20.22 32.26 3.07
C PRO A 31 18.73 32.45 2.73
N LEU A 32 18.17 33.57 3.21
CA LEU A 32 16.77 33.94 2.98
C LEU A 32 16.59 34.33 1.52
N ILE A 33 15.85 33.50 0.77
CA ILE A 33 15.46 33.82 -0.61
C ILE A 33 14.56 35.07 -0.57
N PRO A 34 14.88 36.15 -1.31
CA PRO A 34 14.09 37.37 -1.30
C PRO A 34 12.65 37.10 -1.75
N ARG A 35 11.68 37.57 -0.97
CA ARG A 35 10.27 37.53 -1.37
C ARG A 35 10.05 38.50 -2.53
N CYS A 36 9.73 37.96 -3.70
CA CYS A 36 9.32 38.73 -4.86
C CYS A 36 7.98 39.44 -4.57
N VAL A 37 7.98 40.77 -4.60
CA VAL A 37 6.80 41.62 -4.46
C VAL A 37 6.06 41.61 -5.79
N THR A 38 4.94 40.90 -5.89
CA THR A 38 4.09 40.95 -7.09
C THR A 38 3.32 42.27 -7.15
N ARG A 39 3.55 43.01 -8.24
CA ARG A 39 2.89 44.26 -8.63
C ARG A 39 1.36 44.19 -8.52
N THR A 40 0.79 45.29 -8.02
CA THR A 40 -0.63 45.60 -7.96
C THR A 40 -1.22 45.78 -9.37
N GLY A 41 -2.18 44.92 -9.71
CA GLY A 41 -3.02 45.07 -10.90
C GLY A 41 -4.45 45.40 -10.49
N ILE A 42 -4.92 46.58 -10.91
CA ILE A 42 -6.24 47.17 -10.67
C ILE A 42 -7.35 46.21 -11.10
N ARG A 43 -8.29 45.90 -10.19
CA ARG A 43 -9.57 45.23 -10.48
C ARG A 43 -10.66 46.28 -10.66
N LYS A 44 -11.37 46.23 -11.79
CA LYS A 44 -12.65 46.92 -12.00
C LYS A 44 -13.75 46.13 -11.29
N ASN A 45 -14.51 46.81 -10.44
CA ASN A 45 -15.64 46.29 -9.66
C ASN A 45 -16.75 45.69 -10.54
N ARG A 46 -17.30 44.56 -10.10
CA ARG A 46 -18.75 44.31 -10.08
C ARG A 46 -19.08 43.47 -8.85
N ASP A 47 -20.07 43.99 -8.13
CA ASP A 47 -20.68 43.57 -6.87
C ASP A 47 -21.11 42.08 -6.85
N ALA A 48 -21.45 41.39 -5.76
CA ALA A 48 -21.22 41.45 -4.31
C ALA A 48 -22.22 40.43 -3.74
N THR A 49 -21.82 39.17 -3.51
CA THR A 49 -22.35 38.20 -2.51
C THR A 49 -21.95 36.76 -2.88
N ALA A 50 -20.79 36.30 -2.39
CA ALA A 50 -20.53 34.88 -2.20
C ALA A 50 -19.36 34.67 -1.23
N VAL A 51 -19.63 33.85 -0.22
CA VAL A 51 -18.80 33.43 0.91
C VAL A 51 -17.36 33.08 0.54
N ILE A 52 -16.39 33.69 1.22
CA ILE A 52 -14.94 33.45 1.04
C ILE A 52 -14.55 32.15 1.74
N GLN A 53 -14.32 31.07 0.98
CA GLN A 53 -13.58 29.90 1.45
C GLN A 53 -12.07 30.07 1.16
N PRO A 54 -11.16 29.62 2.04
CA PRO A 54 -9.72 29.74 1.79
C PRO A 54 -9.26 28.72 0.73
N VAL A 55 -9.13 29.20 -0.51
CA VAL A 55 -8.53 28.48 -1.63
C VAL A 55 -7.00 28.45 -1.44
N ARG A 56 -6.43 27.31 -1.10
CA ARG A 56 -4.99 27.06 -1.27
C ARG A 56 -4.77 25.99 -2.34
N ARG A 57 -4.73 26.42 -3.60
CA ARG A 57 -4.32 25.61 -4.75
C ARG A 57 -2.84 25.21 -4.59
N SER A 58 -2.55 23.92 -4.71
CA SER A 58 -1.18 23.40 -4.65
C SER A 58 -0.39 23.71 -5.93
N GLN A 59 0.91 23.99 -5.79
CA GLN A 59 1.85 24.32 -6.89
C GLN A 59 2.05 23.20 -7.93
N ARG A 60 1.51 21.98 -7.72
CA ARG A 60 1.69 20.85 -8.65
C ARG A 60 0.97 20.99 -9.99
N GLN A 61 0.05 21.94 -10.15
CA GLN A 61 -0.61 22.21 -11.43
C GLN A 61 0.12 23.25 -12.31
N ARG A 62 1.20 23.89 -11.83
CA ARG A 62 1.96 24.86 -12.65
C ARG A 62 3.03 24.21 -13.54
N ASN A 63 3.51 23.01 -13.20
CA ASN A 63 4.62 22.36 -13.94
C ASN A 63 4.15 21.44 -15.08
N LEU A 64 2.87 21.46 -15.46
CA LEU A 64 2.36 20.75 -16.64
C LEU A 64 2.29 21.63 -17.90
N ASN A 65 2.56 22.94 -17.79
CA ASN A 65 2.44 23.89 -18.90
C ASN A 65 3.74 24.65 -19.25
N SER A 66 4.90 24.21 -18.76
CA SER A 66 6.20 24.87 -19.06
C SER A 66 7.18 23.98 -19.82
N THR A 67 6.71 22.93 -20.50
CA THR A 67 7.47 22.25 -21.56
C THR A 67 7.14 22.89 -22.90
N ALA A 68 7.69 24.08 -23.14
CA ALA A 68 7.87 24.62 -24.48
C ALA A 68 8.94 25.72 -24.39
N HIS A 69 10.03 25.53 -25.15
CA HIS A 69 11.18 26.44 -25.32
C HIS A 69 12.17 26.51 -24.16
N GLU A 70 13.30 25.82 -24.29
CA GLU A 70 14.55 26.45 -24.80
C GLU A 70 15.67 25.40 -24.88
N PHE A 71 16.21 25.27 -26.08
CA PHE A 71 17.54 24.70 -26.34
C PHE A 71 18.59 25.77 -26.00
N ASP A 72 19.78 25.29 -25.67
CA ASP A 72 21.08 26.00 -25.71
C ASP A 72 21.52 26.81 -24.47
N ALA A 73 22.52 26.27 -23.74
CA ALA A 73 23.75 26.97 -23.30
C ALA A 73 24.56 26.14 -22.27
N LEU A 74 25.76 25.78 -22.72
CA LEU A 74 27.01 25.35 -22.07
C LEU A 74 27.12 25.24 -20.52
N GLU A 75 27.62 24.05 -20.13
CA GLU A 75 28.95 23.81 -19.53
C GLU A 75 29.28 24.36 -18.13
N SER A 76 29.32 23.43 -17.17
CA SER A 76 30.52 23.07 -16.37
C SER A 76 30.07 22.41 -15.06
N LEU A 77 30.72 21.30 -14.69
CA LEU A 77 31.01 20.79 -13.34
C LEU A 77 31.13 19.25 -13.37
N ALA A 78 32.37 18.80 -13.13
CA ALA A 78 32.91 17.48 -12.76
C ALA A 78 32.10 16.18 -13.02
N PRO A 79 32.73 15.11 -13.55
CA PRO A 79 32.05 13.84 -13.78
C PRO A 79 31.70 13.17 -12.45
N LEU A 80 30.44 13.31 -12.03
CA LEU A 80 29.85 12.41 -11.03
C LEU A 80 29.76 11.02 -11.65
N GLN A 81 30.25 10.03 -10.91
CA GLN A 81 30.31 8.65 -11.36
C GLN A 81 28.96 8.17 -11.92
N PRO A 82 28.95 7.43 -13.04
CA PRO A 82 27.71 6.98 -13.65
C PRO A 82 26.94 6.15 -12.63
N LYS A 83 25.77 6.66 -12.23
CA LYS A 83 24.74 5.87 -11.54
C LYS A 83 24.57 4.59 -12.33
N ASN A 84 24.82 3.44 -11.70
CA ASN A 84 24.65 2.12 -12.30
C ASN A 84 23.36 2.13 -13.12
N LYS A 85 23.51 2.02 -14.44
CA LYS A 85 22.37 1.86 -15.35
C LYS A 85 21.60 0.68 -14.80
N ARG A 86 20.34 0.94 -14.42
CA ARG A 86 19.37 -0.09 -14.04
C ARG A 86 19.44 -1.15 -15.13
N MET A 87 20.06 -2.30 -14.81
CA MET A 87 20.20 -3.37 -15.78
C MET A 87 18.79 -3.66 -16.28
N LYS A 88 18.66 -3.71 -17.60
CA LYS A 88 17.41 -4.06 -18.27
C LYS A 88 17.20 -5.54 -17.94
N VAL A 89 16.56 -5.80 -16.80
CA VAL A 89 16.11 -7.14 -16.42
C VAL A 89 15.26 -7.62 -17.58
N GLU A 90 15.61 -8.78 -18.15
CA GLU A 90 14.80 -9.41 -19.18
C GLU A 90 13.34 -9.49 -18.71
N PRO A 91 12.36 -9.38 -19.62
CA PRO A 91 10.98 -9.60 -19.25
C PRO A 91 10.91 -10.95 -18.51
N PRO A 92 10.34 -10.99 -17.29
CA PRO A 92 10.23 -12.24 -16.57
C PRO A 92 9.55 -13.26 -17.47
N GLU A 93 10.11 -14.48 -17.48
CA GLU A 93 9.59 -15.60 -18.26
C GLU A 93 8.06 -15.71 -18.04
N PRO A 94 7.26 -15.92 -19.10
CA PRO A 94 5.81 -15.97 -18.97
C PRO A 94 5.43 -17.05 -17.97
N LEU A 95 4.83 -16.65 -16.85
CA LEU A 95 4.39 -17.57 -15.81
C LEU A 95 3.36 -18.55 -16.42
N ALA A 96 3.50 -19.85 -16.16
CA ALA A 96 2.57 -20.88 -16.66
C ALA A 96 1.24 -20.90 -15.89
N LEU A 97 0.87 -19.79 -15.24
CA LEU A 97 -0.38 -19.63 -14.52
C LEU A 97 -1.49 -19.12 -15.46
N PRO A 98 -2.75 -19.56 -15.28
CA PRO A 98 -3.88 -19.05 -16.04
C PRO A 98 -4.01 -17.53 -15.89
N VAL A 99 -4.53 -16.87 -16.92
CA VAL A 99 -4.68 -15.41 -16.96
C VAL A 99 -6.16 -15.06 -16.88
N THR A 100 -6.51 -14.19 -15.92
CA THR A 100 -7.85 -13.62 -15.80
C THR A 100 -7.81 -12.13 -16.07
N ARG A 101 -8.86 -11.60 -16.70
CA ARG A 101 -9.09 -10.17 -16.88
C ARG A 101 -10.31 -9.74 -16.07
N PRO A 102 -10.14 -9.39 -14.78
CA PRO A 102 -11.28 -9.16 -13.87
C PRO A 102 -12.29 -8.13 -14.37
N THR A 103 -11.82 -7.09 -15.08
CA THR A 103 -12.69 -6.05 -15.62
C THR A 103 -13.65 -6.57 -16.70
N GLU A 104 -13.29 -7.65 -17.41
CA GLU A 104 -14.15 -8.30 -18.42
C GLU A 104 -15.21 -9.21 -17.78
N LEU A 105 -15.03 -9.59 -16.51
CA LEU A 105 -15.98 -10.41 -15.75
C LEU A 105 -17.10 -9.59 -15.10
N LEU A 106 -16.95 -8.26 -15.08
CA LEU A 106 -17.97 -7.36 -14.58
C LEU A 106 -19.02 -7.11 -15.67
N PRO A 107 -20.32 -7.12 -15.32
CA PRO A 107 -21.39 -6.78 -16.26
C PRO A 107 -21.15 -5.43 -16.94
N ALA A 108 -21.51 -5.34 -18.22
CA ALA A 108 -21.46 -4.10 -18.97
C ALA A 108 -22.54 -3.14 -18.44
N GLU A 109 -22.16 -2.27 -17.52
CA GLU A 109 -23.02 -1.21 -17.00
C GLU A 109 -22.98 0.01 -17.94
N HIS A 110 -24.13 0.33 -18.53
CA HIS A 110 -24.33 1.54 -19.32
C HIS A 110 -24.80 2.68 -18.42
N GLY A 111 -23.85 3.46 -17.89
CA GLY A 111 -24.16 4.59 -17.01
C GLY A 111 -22.92 5.37 -16.56
N LYS A 112 -23.15 6.53 -15.94
CA LYS A 112 -22.07 7.31 -15.31
C LYS A 112 -21.58 6.56 -14.07
N LYS A 113 -20.33 6.11 -14.09
CA LYS A 113 -19.72 5.40 -12.95
C LYS A 113 -19.42 6.37 -11.81
N GLN A 114 -19.72 5.95 -10.58
CA GLN A 114 -19.40 6.73 -9.38
C GLN A 114 -17.99 6.40 -8.89
N HIS A 115 -17.25 7.42 -8.44
CA HIS A 115 -15.89 7.22 -7.95
C HIS A 115 -15.82 7.24 -6.42
N LEU A 116 -15.69 6.07 -5.79
CA LEU A 116 -15.66 5.91 -4.33
C LEU A 116 -14.35 5.32 -3.83
N SER A 117 -14.03 5.56 -2.55
CA SER A 117 -12.87 4.95 -1.89
C SER A 117 -13.07 3.44 -1.73
N SER A 118 -12.02 2.63 -1.86
CA SER A 118 -12.11 1.18 -1.58
C SER A 118 -12.69 0.89 -0.20
N SER A 119 -12.34 1.70 0.80
CA SER A 119 -12.82 1.55 2.19
C SER A 119 -14.32 1.77 2.37
N GLN A 120 -15.01 2.30 1.37
CA GLN A 120 -16.45 2.57 1.39
C GLN A 120 -17.25 1.52 0.61
N LEU A 121 -16.57 0.64 -0.13
CA LEU A 121 -17.16 -0.34 -1.02
C LEU A 121 -17.07 -1.74 -0.39
N GLU A 122 -18.13 -2.52 -0.59
CA GLU A 122 -18.13 -3.95 -0.26
C GLU A 122 -17.72 -4.74 -1.49
N ILE A 123 -16.86 -5.74 -1.29
CA ILE A 123 -16.46 -6.68 -2.34
C ILE A 123 -17.43 -7.85 -2.40
N ASP A 124 -17.69 -8.33 -3.61
CA ASP A 124 -18.33 -9.63 -3.83
C ASP A 124 -17.22 -10.70 -3.79
N PHE A 125 -16.90 -11.13 -2.56
CA PHE A 125 -15.79 -12.03 -2.30
C PHE A 125 -15.93 -13.36 -3.04
N GLU A 126 -17.06 -14.05 -2.89
CA GLU A 126 -17.27 -15.39 -3.44
C GLU A 126 -17.16 -15.41 -4.97
N LYS A 127 -17.74 -14.41 -5.64
CA LYS A 127 -17.66 -14.28 -7.09
C LYS A 127 -16.24 -14.02 -7.55
N PHE A 128 -15.53 -13.09 -6.91
CA PHE A 128 -14.14 -12.80 -7.28
C PHE A 128 -13.23 -14.00 -7.02
N HIS A 129 -13.40 -14.66 -5.88
CA HIS A 129 -12.58 -15.77 -5.42
C HIS A 129 -12.67 -16.95 -6.38
N SER A 130 -13.89 -17.39 -6.73
CA SER A 130 -14.13 -18.50 -7.66
C SER A 130 -13.57 -18.28 -9.07
N GLN A 131 -13.41 -17.02 -9.51
CA GLN A 131 -12.98 -16.68 -10.88
C GLN A 131 -11.49 -16.35 -11.02
N CYS A 132 -10.84 -15.93 -9.92
CA CYS A 132 -9.50 -15.37 -9.98
C CYS A 132 -8.47 -16.15 -9.15
N LEU A 133 -8.87 -17.13 -8.34
CA LEU A 133 -7.93 -17.87 -7.49
C LEU A 133 -6.85 -18.55 -8.34
N GLY A 134 -5.59 -18.30 -8.01
CA GLY A 134 -4.44 -18.89 -8.71
C GLY A 134 -4.15 -18.29 -10.09
N THR A 135 -4.82 -17.21 -10.48
CA THR A 135 -4.65 -16.62 -11.81
C THR A 135 -3.85 -15.32 -11.79
N GLN A 136 -3.19 -15.03 -12.90
CA GLN A 136 -2.53 -13.76 -13.19
C GLN A 136 -3.56 -12.74 -13.62
N LEU A 137 -3.56 -11.57 -12.99
CA LEU A 137 -4.52 -10.51 -13.26
C LEU A 137 -3.97 -9.53 -14.30
N LEU A 138 -4.66 -9.45 -15.44
CA LEU A 138 -4.37 -8.51 -16.52
C LEU A 138 -5.50 -7.48 -16.75
N PRO A 139 -5.18 -6.25 -17.19
CA PRO A 139 -3.83 -5.69 -17.45
C PRO A 139 -2.97 -5.59 -16.19
N MET A 140 -1.65 -5.42 -16.34
CA MET A 140 -0.74 -5.41 -15.19
C MET A 140 -1.01 -4.23 -14.25
N GLY A 141 -0.91 -4.52 -12.95
CA GLY A 141 -0.87 -3.51 -11.90
C GLY A 141 -2.04 -3.56 -10.93
N LYS A 142 -1.86 -2.87 -9.81
CA LYS A 142 -2.79 -2.87 -8.67
C LYS A 142 -4.19 -2.36 -9.03
N GLN A 143 -4.30 -1.47 -10.02
CA GLN A 143 -5.59 -0.95 -10.48
C GLN A 143 -6.51 -2.08 -10.99
N THR A 144 -5.96 -3.07 -11.68
CA THR A 144 -6.73 -4.19 -12.22
C THR A 144 -7.30 -5.05 -11.11
N ALA A 145 -6.48 -5.44 -10.13
CA ALA A 145 -6.94 -6.19 -8.97
C ALA A 145 -8.00 -5.41 -8.17
N MET A 146 -7.73 -4.13 -7.89
CA MET A 146 -8.65 -3.28 -7.14
C MET A 146 -9.96 -3.05 -7.90
N GLN A 147 -9.93 -2.82 -9.21
CA GLN A 147 -11.14 -2.64 -10.00
C GLN A 147 -11.90 -3.95 -10.21
N GLY A 148 -11.21 -5.09 -10.25
CA GLY A 148 -11.84 -6.42 -10.29
C GLY A 148 -12.61 -6.77 -9.03
N LEU A 149 -12.11 -6.34 -7.87
CA LEU A 149 -12.82 -6.44 -6.58
C LEU A 149 -13.98 -5.45 -6.44
N CYS A 150 -13.99 -4.39 -7.26
CA CYS A 150 -14.95 -3.31 -7.15
C CYS A 150 -16.32 -3.76 -7.71
N PRO A 151 -17.43 -3.50 -6.98
CA PRO A 151 -18.75 -3.81 -7.50
C PRO A 151 -19.06 -3.04 -8.81
N PRO A 152 -19.97 -3.57 -9.65
CA PRO A 152 -20.39 -2.90 -10.88
C PRO A 152 -20.95 -1.49 -10.61
N GLY A 153 -20.80 -0.59 -11.57
CA GLY A 153 -21.25 0.81 -11.45
C GLY A 153 -20.27 1.75 -10.74
N TYR A 154 -19.19 1.24 -10.14
CA TYR A 154 -18.20 2.04 -9.41
C TYR A 154 -16.80 2.02 -10.05
N VAL A 155 -16.06 3.10 -9.84
CA VAL A 155 -14.62 3.19 -10.09
C VAL A 155 -13.92 3.39 -8.75
N VAL A 156 -13.08 2.43 -8.39
CA VAL A 156 -12.40 2.44 -7.10
C VAL A 156 -11.28 3.48 -7.05
N LYS A 157 -11.25 4.27 -5.98
CA LYS A 157 -10.15 5.14 -5.58
C LYS A 157 -9.41 4.50 -4.41
N PHE A 158 -8.09 4.40 -4.51
CA PHE A 158 -7.26 3.82 -3.47
C PHE A 158 -5.84 4.39 -3.51
N SER A 159 -5.05 4.13 -2.46
CA SER A 159 -3.68 4.59 -2.39
C SER A 159 -2.74 3.65 -3.14
N LYS A 160 -2.20 4.06 -4.29
CA LYS A 160 -1.24 3.24 -5.05
C LYS A 160 0.00 2.84 -4.24
N MET A 161 0.38 3.69 -3.28
CA MET A 161 1.57 3.55 -2.44
C MET A 161 1.41 2.59 -1.26
N SER A 162 0.18 2.17 -0.92
CA SER A 162 -0.05 1.24 0.19
C SER A 162 -0.06 -0.21 -0.29
N GLY A 163 0.66 -1.09 0.39
CA GLY A 163 0.54 -2.55 0.22
C GLY A 163 -0.78 -3.07 0.78
N VAL A 164 -1.35 -2.40 1.79
CA VAL A 164 -2.63 -2.80 2.41
C VAL A 164 -3.74 -1.87 1.95
N GLN A 165 -4.82 -2.43 1.43
CA GLN A 165 -5.99 -1.72 0.94
C GLN A 165 -7.24 -2.17 1.69
N PRO A 166 -7.79 -1.33 2.59
CA PRO A 166 -9.05 -1.65 3.23
C PRO A 166 -10.21 -1.57 2.25
N TRP A 167 -11.10 -2.55 2.34
CA TRP A 167 -12.47 -2.53 1.83
C TRP A 167 -13.44 -2.43 3.01
N LYS A 168 -14.74 -2.24 2.75
CA LYS A 168 -15.73 -2.16 3.83
C LYS A 168 -15.88 -3.49 4.57
N ASN A 169 -15.86 -4.62 3.86
CA ASN A 169 -16.05 -5.98 4.38
C ASN A 169 -14.81 -6.89 4.28
N ALA A 170 -13.67 -6.37 3.79
CA ALA A 170 -12.46 -7.17 3.57
C ALA A 170 -11.21 -6.28 3.62
N VAL A 171 -10.03 -6.90 3.54
CA VAL A 171 -8.77 -6.20 3.31
C VAL A 171 -8.00 -6.90 2.19
N ALA A 172 -7.41 -6.14 1.28
CA ALA A 172 -6.52 -6.67 0.25
C ALA A 172 -5.07 -6.33 0.56
N LEU A 173 -4.23 -7.36 0.63
CA LEU A 173 -2.80 -7.27 0.89
C LEU A 173 -2.03 -7.55 -0.40
N PHE A 174 -1.27 -6.55 -0.85
CA PHE A 174 -0.38 -6.61 -1.99
C PHE A 174 1.05 -6.74 -1.52
N VAL A 175 1.66 -7.89 -1.81
CA VAL A 175 3.04 -8.20 -1.46
C VAL A 175 3.84 -8.30 -2.75
N ASN A 176 4.90 -7.51 -2.83
CA ASN A 176 5.91 -7.67 -3.87
C ASN A 176 6.96 -8.64 -3.33
N VAL A 177 7.30 -9.62 -4.14
CA VAL A 177 8.39 -10.56 -3.85
C VAL A 177 9.54 -10.14 -4.75
N GLU A 178 10.51 -9.47 -4.15
CA GLU A 178 11.70 -8.91 -4.78
C GLU A 178 12.92 -9.37 -3.98
N SER A 179 13.98 -9.85 -4.64
CA SER A 179 15.21 -10.36 -4.01
C SER A 179 15.94 -9.34 -3.12
N ASP A 180 15.74 -8.04 -3.37
CA ASP A 180 16.50 -6.94 -2.73
C ASP A 180 15.74 -6.23 -1.59
N SER A 181 14.58 -6.75 -1.16
CA SER A 181 13.83 -6.15 -0.05
C SER A 181 14.55 -6.41 1.28
N PRO A 182 14.71 -5.40 2.16
CA PRO A 182 15.28 -5.62 3.50
C PRO A 182 14.37 -6.47 4.39
N TYR A 183 13.12 -6.67 3.98
CA TYR A 183 12.16 -7.57 4.61
C TYR A 183 11.91 -8.75 3.69
N ASP A 184 12.40 -9.90 4.10
CA ASP A 184 12.18 -11.15 3.39
C ASP A 184 10.82 -11.73 3.79
N ASN A 185 9.87 -11.73 2.85
CA ASN A 185 8.56 -12.35 3.07
C ASN A 185 8.73 -13.86 2.88
N VAL A 186 9.32 -14.53 3.86
CA VAL A 186 9.67 -15.95 3.76
C VAL A 186 8.41 -16.81 3.87
N PHE A 187 8.02 -17.44 2.77
CA PHE A 187 6.96 -18.45 2.75
C PHE A 187 7.54 -19.79 3.21
N ARG A 188 6.89 -20.41 4.21
CA ARG A 188 7.27 -21.69 4.78
C ARG A 188 6.13 -22.68 4.64
N GLN A 189 6.45 -23.85 4.11
CA GLN A 189 5.53 -24.97 4.00
C GLN A 189 5.83 -25.98 5.11
N LYS A 190 4.79 -26.45 5.79
CA LYS A 190 4.87 -27.46 6.86
C LYS A 190 3.69 -28.40 6.73
N GLU A 191 3.88 -29.63 7.16
CA GLU A 191 2.78 -30.58 7.30
C GLU A 191 2.23 -30.53 8.73
N VAL A 192 0.94 -30.27 8.89
CA VAL A 192 0.30 -30.17 10.21
C VAL A 192 -1.00 -30.97 10.21
N GLY A 193 -1.00 -32.12 10.90
CA GLY A 193 -2.14 -33.04 10.92
C GLY A 193 -2.46 -33.64 9.55
N GLY A 194 -1.43 -34.05 8.80
CA GLY A 194 -1.58 -34.70 7.48
C GLY A 194 -1.97 -33.76 6.33
N LYS A 195 -1.94 -32.44 6.56
CA LYS A 195 -2.24 -31.42 5.55
C LYS A 195 -1.03 -30.52 5.35
N SER A 196 -0.70 -30.23 4.08
CA SER A 196 0.29 -29.21 3.72
C SER A 196 -0.29 -27.83 4.06
N VAL A 197 0.43 -27.07 4.87
CA VAL A 197 0.07 -25.72 5.28
C VAL A 197 1.20 -24.76 4.95
N VAL A 198 0.85 -23.62 4.37
CA VAL A 198 1.78 -22.55 4.04
C VAL A 198 1.53 -21.36 4.95
N HIS A 199 2.59 -20.82 5.55
CA HIS A 199 2.54 -19.59 6.32
C HIS A 199 3.74 -18.70 5.98
N PHE A 200 3.59 -17.39 6.17
CA PHE A 200 4.65 -16.44 5.91
C PHE A 200 4.63 -15.29 6.91
N GLN A 201 5.76 -14.59 6.98
CA GLN A 201 5.93 -13.37 7.76
C GLN A 201 5.74 -12.15 6.87
N TRP A 202 5.00 -11.17 7.37
CA TRP A 202 4.73 -9.93 6.66
C TRP A 202 4.93 -8.74 7.59
N PHE A 203 5.64 -7.73 7.12
CA PHE A 203 5.94 -6.53 7.89
C PHE A 203 5.01 -5.39 7.50
N GLY A 204 4.40 -4.78 8.53
CA GLY A 204 3.58 -3.59 8.39
C GLY A 204 4.38 -2.33 8.05
N GLN A 205 3.70 -1.18 8.02
CA GLN A 205 4.38 0.10 7.78
C GLN A 205 5.15 0.54 9.03
N ASN A 206 6.33 1.15 8.88
CA ASN A 206 7.18 1.59 10.01
C ASN A 206 6.46 2.51 11.02
N ARG A 207 5.44 3.23 10.57
CA ARG A 207 4.66 4.16 11.41
C ARG A 207 3.53 3.49 12.19
N TRP A 208 3.28 2.20 11.96
CA TRP A 208 2.26 1.46 12.67
C TRP A 208 2.74 1.14 14.08
N ASN A 209 1.80 1.25 15.01
CA ASN A 209 1.90 0.86 16.41
C ASN A 209 0.67 0.01 16.74
N ASP A 210 0.62 -0.54 17.95
CA ASP A 210 -0.44 -1.48 18.33
C ASP A 210 -1.86 -0.86 18.25
N ASP A 211 -1.97 0.43 18.58
CA ASP A 211 -3.22 1.20 18.53
C ASP A 211 -3.62 1.63 17.10
N SER A 212 -2.80 1.33 16.09
CA SER A 212 -3.10 1.73 14.72
C SER A 212 -4.39 1.05 14.24
N PRO A 213 -5.36 1.79 13.68
CA PRO A 213 -6.66 1.21 13.30
C PRO A 213 -6.55 0.00 12.35
N MET A 214 -5.54 0.00 11.48
CA MET A 214 -5.28 -1.13 10.59
C MET A 214 -4.74 -2.35 11.34
N VAL A 215 -3.87 -2.14 12.34
CA VAL A 215 -3.34 -3.23 13.18
C VAL A 215 -4.47 -3.88 13.97
N LEU A 216 -5.30 -3.06 14.64
CA LEU A 216 -6.47 -3.54 15.36
C LEU A 216 -7.45 -4.30 14.46
N ARG A 217 -7.64 -3.86 13.21
CA ARG A 217 -8.48 -4.54 12.23
C ARG A 217 -7.88 -5.87 11.76
N LEU A 218 -6.57 -5.90 11.46
CA LEU A 218 -5.86 -7.12 11.04
C LEU A 218 -5.89 -8.20 12.13
N ARG A 219 -5.78 -7.82 13.41
CA ARG A 219 -5.89 -8.73 14.57
C ARG A 219 -7.23 -9.44 14.67
N LYS A 220 -8.28 -8.89 14.05
CA LYS A 220 -9.65 -9.42 14.06
C LYS A 220 -10.00 -10.20 12.81
N MET A 221 -9.08 -10.37 11.86
CA MET A 221 -9.34 -11.12 10.62
C MET A 221 -9.59 -12.60 10.90
N GLN A 222 -10.08 -13.31 9.89
CA GLN A 222 -10.26 -14.76 9.91
C GLN A 222 -9.02 -15.45 10.47
N ARG A 223 -9.19 -16.38 11.41
CA ARG A 223 -8.07 -17.08 12.06
C ARG A 223 -7.56 -18.24 11.19
N GLY A 224 -6.24 -18.47 11.26
CA GLY A 224 -5.62 -19.69 10.76
C GLY A 224 -5.63 -20.82 11.79
N ASP A 225 -4.89 -21.87 11.49
CA ASP A 225 -4.65 -23.03 12.34
C ASP A 225 -3.90 -22.63 13.61
N GLU A 226 -4.51 -22.89 14.77
CA GLU A 226 -3.95 -22.52 16.07
C GLU A 226 -2.59 -23.16 16.35
N ARG A 227 -2.29 -24.30 15.72
CA ARG A 227 -1.00 -25.01 15.86
C ARG A 227 0.16 -24.23 15.23
N LEU A 228 -0.13 -23.27 14.37
CA LEU A 228 0.85 -22.42 13.68
C LEU A 228 0.98 -21.02 14.30
N ARG A 229 0.25 -20.76 15.39
CA ARG A 229 0.17 -19.44 16.02
C ARG A 229 1.57 -18.94 16.40
N PHE A 230 1.76 -17.65 16.18
CA PHE A 230 2.92 -16.88 16.54
C PHE A 230 2.69 -16.25 17.92
N GLY A 231 3.68 -16.35 18.82
CA GLY A 231 3.56 -15.90 20.21
C GLY A 231 3.15 -17.02 21.18
N GLY A 232 3.55 -16.88 22.46
CA GLY A 232 3.24 -17.83 23.51
C GLY A 232 1.82 -17.65 24.07
N ALA A 233 1.42 -18.51 25.01
CA ALA A 233 0.09 -18.48 25.65
C ALA A 233 -0.27 -17.14 26.34
N SER A 234 0.70 -16.22 26.52
CA SER A 234 0.50 -14.88 27.07
C SER A 234 -0.16 -13.89 26.11
N ASP A 235 -0.11 -14.14 24.79
CA ASP A 235 -0.83 -13.33 23.78
C ASP A 235 -2.28 -13.81 23.58
N ARG A 236 -2.77 -14.63 24.52
CA ARG A 236 -4.19 -14.93 24.74
C ARG A 236 -4.91 -13.69 25.30
N GLU A 237 -4.74 -12.52 24.68
CA GLU A 237 -5.79 -11.53 24.80
C GLU A 237 -7.05 -12.22 24.29
N GLU A 238 -8.04 -12.31 25.19
CA GLU A 238 -9.38 -12.83 24.97
C GLU A 238 -10.05 -12.00 23.86
N LEU A 239 -9.59 -12.19 22.63
CA LEU A 239 -10.32 -11.84 21.44
C LEU A 239 -11.52 -12.78 21.46
N ASP A 240 -12.60 -12.24 22.03
CA ASP A 240 -13.96 -12.76 22.08
C ASP A 240 -14.13 -13.79 20.96
N GLU A 241 -14.24 -15.08 21.30
CA GLU A 241 -14.43 -16.14 20.30
C GLU A 241 -15.70 -15.90 19.48
N ASN A 242 -16.66 -15.16 20.06
CA ASN A 242 -17.86 -14.67 19.39
C ASN A 242 -17.61 -13.57 18.34
N ASN A 243 -16.40 -12.99 18.28
CA ASN A 243 -16.05 -11.86 17.42
C ASN A 243 -14.79 -12.12 16.59
N SER A 244 -14.39 -13.39 16.39
CA SER A 244 -13.43 -13.74 15.34
C SER A 244 -14.01 -13.27 14.01
N GLY A 245 -13.44 -12.20 13.45
CA GLY A 245 -14.03 -11.50 12.32
C GLY A 245 -14.07 -12.42 11.11
N LYS A 246 -15.26 -12.53 10.53
CA LYS A 246 -15.51 -13.18 9.24
C LYS A 246 -14.91 -12.41 8.06
N GLU A 247 -14.17 -11.33 8.32
CA GLU A 247 -13.59 -10.50 7.28
C GLU A 247 -12.39 -11.23 6.65
N PRO A 248 -12.41 -11.46 5.32
CA PRO A 248 -11.29 -12.09 4.64
C PRO A 248 -10.17 -11.09 4.40
N LEU A 249 -8.93 -11.56 4.57
CA LEU A 249 -7.72 -10.89 4.13
C LEU A 249 -7.23 -11.53 2.84
N LEU A 250 -7.27 -10.81 1.73
CA LEU A 250 -6.95 -11.31 0.39
C LEU A 250 -5.48 -11.09 0.06
N LEU A 251 -4.76 -12.12 -0.38
CA LEU A 251 -3.36 -12.02 -0.78
C LEU A 251 -3.21 -11.87 -2.30
N PHE A 252 -2.48 -10.82 -2.70
CA PHE A 252 -2.02 -10.59 -4.06
C PHE A 252 -0.49 -10.55 -4.09
N LEU A 253 0.13 -11.53 -4.74
CA LEU A 253 1.58 -11.58 -4.92
C LEU A 253 1.98 -11.00 -6.26
N ARG A 254 3.13 -10.34 -6.31
CA ARG A 254 3.75 -9.93 -7.57
C ARG A 254 5.22 -10.30 -7.53
N HIS A 255 5.61 -11.14 -8.48
CA HIS A 255 7.02 -11.36 -8.77
C HIS A 255 7.50 -10.26 -9.73
N THR A 256 8.56 -9.55 -9.35
CA THR A 256 9.19 -8.47 -10.14
C THR A 256 8.20 -7.40 -10.64
N GLN A 257 8.42 -6.84 -11.86
CA GLN A 257 7.49 -5.91 -12.48
C GLN A 257 6.30 -6.62 -13.18
N GLY A 258 6.03 -7.90 -12.89
CA GLY A 258 4.98 -8.73 -13.49
C GLY A 258 3.53 -8.38 -13.13
N PRO A 259 2.53 -9.16 -13.60
CA PRO A 259 1.15 -9.07 -13.13
C PRO A 259 1.01 -9.49 -11.66
N TYR A 260 -0.08 -9.09 -11.01
CA TYR A 260 -0.41 -9.64 -9.68
C TYR A 260 -1.08 -11.01 -9.84
N ILE A 261 -0.74 -11.95 -8.97
CA ILE A 261 -1.37 -13.26 -8.83
C ILE A 261 -2.26 -13.22 -7.60
N TYR A 262 -3.53 -13.59 -7.74
CA TYR A 262 -4.42 -13.71 -6.59
C TYR A 262 -4.24 -15.10 -5.93
N CYS A 263 -3.81 -15.11 -4.68
CA CYS A 263 -3.42 -16.34 -3.98
C CYS A 263 -4.48 -16.86 -3.01
N GLY A 264 -5.59 -16.13 -2.83
CA GLY A 264 -6.66 -16.51 -1.91
C GLY A 264 -6.65 -15.73 -0.60
N GLN A 265 -7.16 -16.37 0.44
CA GLN A 265 -7.41 -15.82 1.77
C GLN A 265 -6.27 -16.13 2.74
N LEU A 266 -6.09 -15.22 3.69
CA LEU A 266 -5.13 -15.34 4.76
C LEU A 266 -5.81 -15.54 6.12
N GLY A 267 -5.32 -16.55 6.83
CA GLY A 267 -5.64 -16.80 8.23
C GLY A 267 -4.64 -16.11 9.15
N TYR A 268 -5.14 -15.32 10.08
CA TYR A 268 -4.35 -14.66 11.11
C TYR A 268 -3.72 -15.69 12.05
N LEU A 269 -2.40 -15.61 12.23
CA LEU A 269 -1.64 -16.47 13.16
C LEU A 269 -1.00 -15.68 14.31
N GLY A 270 -1.06 -14.35 14.33
CA GLY A 270 -0.43 -13.54 15.38
C GLY A 270 0.49 -12.45 14.83
N TYR A 271 1.09 -11.68 15.74
CA TYR A 271 1.99 -10.57 15.41
C TYR A 271 2.97 -10.33 16.56
N HIS A 272 4.10 -9.65 16.28
CA HIS A 272 5.09 -9.25 17.28
C HIS A 272 5.02 -7.74 17.50
N PRO A 273 4.40 -7.24 18.60
CA PRO A 273 4.21 -5.81 18.82
C PRO A 273 5.52 -5.06 19.09
N SER A 274 6.55 -5.75 19.60
CA SER A 274 7.89 -5.19 19.82
C SER A 274 8.72 -5.05 18.54
N SER A 275 8.32 -5.68 17.43
CA SER A 275 9.01 -5.54 16.15
C SER A 275 8.79 -4.13 15.57
N LYS A 276 9.83 -3.58 14.94
CA LYS A 276 9.77 -2.32 14.19
C LYS A 276 10.36 -2.54 12.81
N PRO A 277 9.53 -2.67 11.75
CA PRO A 277 8.06 -2.53 11.72
C PRO A 277 7.34 -3.71 12.37
N ILE A 278 6.06 -3.53 12.72
CA ILE A 278 5.24 -4.61 13.29
C ILE A 278 5.24 -5.80 12.34
N GLU A 279 5.59 -6.96 12.87
CA GLU A 279 5.63 -8.22 12.14
C GLU A 279 4.33 -8.99 12.37
N PHE A 280 3.68 -9.43 11.30
CA PHE A 280 2.53 -10.31 11.34
C PHE A 280 2.88 -11.67 10.76
N ARG A 281 2.21 -12.71 11.26
CA ARG A 281 2.24 -14.04 10.65
C ARG A 281 0.86 -14.40 10.10
N TRP A 282 0.87 -14.92 8.88
CA TRP A 282 -0.33 -15.30 8.14
C TRP A 282 -0.20 -16.72 7.60
N GLN A 283 -1.30 -17.46 7.62
CA GLN A 283 -1.46 -18.73 6.91
C GLN A 283 -2.18 -18.49 5.59
N LEU A 284 -1.75 -19.15 4.51
CA LEU A 284 -2.54 -19.22 3.29
C LEU A 284 -3.60 -20.31 3.44
N LEU A 285 -4.88 -19.95 3.38
CA LEU A 285 -5.99 -20.89 3.64
C LEU A 285 -6.33 -21.73 2.41
N ASP A 286 -6.23 -21.14 1.22
CA ASP A 286 -6.66 -21.77 -0.04
C ASP A 286 -5.54 -22.55 -0.74
N VAL A 287 -4.51 -22.97 0.00
CA VAL A 287 -3.36 -23.72 -0.55
C VAL A 287 -3.80 -24.98 -1.31
N GLY A 288 -4.84 -25.67 -0.84
CA GLY A 288 -5.32 -26.90 -1.48
C GLY A 288 -6.02 -26.69 -2.83
N ALA A 289 -6.49 -25.47 -3.11
CA ALA A 289 -7.13 -25.10 -4.38
C ALA A 289 -6.19 -24.29 -5.29
N LEU A 290 -5.01 -23.92 -4.78
CA LEU A 290 -3.98 -23.18 -5.49
C LEU A 290 -2.93 -24.15 -6.03
N ASP A 291 -2.44 -23.91 -7.25
CA ASP A 291 -1.19 -24.52 -7.71
C ASP A 291 -0.01 -23.86 -6.98
N TRP A 292 0.14 -24.20 -5.69
CA TRP A 292 1.13 -23.58 -4.82
C TRP A 292 2.54 -23.89 -5.28
N GLU A 293 2.78 -25.03 -5.91
CA GLU A 293 4.10 -25.42 -6.40
C GLU A 293 4.58 -24.48 -7.50
N GLU A 294 3.71 -24.16 -8.46
CA GLU A 294 4.01 -23.17 -9.50
C GLU A 294 4.25 -21.79 -8.87
N VAL A 295 3.35 -21.33 -7.99
CA VAL A 295 3.51 -20.04 -7.29
C VAL A 295 4.80 -19.98 -6.49
N ARG A 296 5.16 -21.06 -5.79
CA ARG A 296 6.38 -21.18 -4.98
C ARG A 296 7.63 -21.19 -5.85
N GLY A 297 7.60 -21.84 -7.01
CA GLY A 297 8.68 -21.80 -7.99
C GLY A 297 9.07 -20.36 -8.36
N LEU A 298 8.08 -19.48 -8.46
CA LEU A 298 8.30 -18.04 -8.71
C LEU A 298 8.97 -17.31 -7.54
N LEU A 299 8.71 -17.77 -6.32
CA LEU A 299 9.32 -17.22 -5.10
C LEU A 299 10.75 -17.74 -4.89
N ALA A 300 11.10 -18.90 -5.46
CA ALA A 300 12.39 -19.54 -5.29
C ALA A 300 13.40 -19.16 -6.39
N ALA A 301 12.92 -18.83 -7.60
CA ALA A 301 13.77 -18.36 -8.71
C ALA A 301 14.54 -17.06 -8.38
N THR A 302 14.27 -16.43 -7.24
CA THR A 302 14.93 -15.23 -6.72
C THR A 302 16.14 -15.49 -5.83
N ASP A 303 16.50 -16.74 -5.54
CA ASP A 303 17.73 -17.12 -4.79
C ASP A 303 18.91 -17.38 -5.76
N PRO A 304 19.82 -16.42 -6.01
CA PRO A 304 21.03 -16.65 -6.78
C PRO A 304 22.11 -17.47 -6.04
N SER A 305 21.84 -18.03 -4.87
CA SER A 305 22.85 -18.70 -4.01
C SER A 305 23.08 -20.18 -4.29
N SER A 306 22.43 -20.78 -5.31
CA SER A 306 22.62 -22.20 -5.66
C SER A 306 23.44 -22.43 -6.94
N LYS A 307 24.39 -21.53 -7.27
CA LYS A 307 25.50 -21.93 -8.14
C LYS A 307 26.54 -22.66 -7.29
N THR A 308 26.44 -23.98 -7.35
CA THR A 308 27.49 -24.96 -7.07
C THR A 308 28.88 -24.44 -7.46
N ASP A 309 29.72 -24.18 -6.46
CA ASP A 309 31.17 -24.19 -6.62
C ASP A 309 31.61 -25.66 -6.65
N ASP A 310 31.56 -26.27 -7.84
CA ASP A 310 32.35 -27.44 -8.20
C ASP A 310 33.55 -26.95 -9.01
N VAL A 311 34.72 -26.82 -8.36
CA VAL A 311 36.07 -27.13 -8.88
C VAL A 311 36.98 -27.49 -7.72
#